data_AF-A0A2V7PU98-F1
#
_entry.id   AF-A0A2V7PU98-F1
#
_cell.length_a   1.000
_cell.length_b   1.000
_cell.length_c   1.000
_cell.angle_alpha   90.00
_cell.angle_beta   90.00
_cell.angle_gamma   90.00
#
_symmetry.space_group_name_H-M   'P 1'
#
loop_
_entity.id
_entity.type
_entity.pdbx_description
1 polymer ?
#
loop_
_entity_poly.entity_id
_entity_poly.type
_entity_poly.pdbx_seq_one_letter_code
_entity_poly.pdbx_strand_id
1 'polypeptide(L)'
;FLRAIVTGIRSRVPRLRVGVRVSAFDTVPFRKGATGHGEPEEAPRPYVYAFGVDAEDPSRPCLDETARLLEMLESLEVRLVNVTAGSPYYNPHVQRPALFPASDGYAPPEDPLVGVARQIEVTAALKRRFPGLLVVGSAYSYLQEWLPVVGQAVLEAGGADFVGLGRMALSYPELPADVLAGRPLQKARLCRTFSDCTTAPRNGLVSGCYPLDPFYKASPEAAALGALKQAARVSGTS
;
A
#
# COMPACT_ATOMS: atom_id res chain seq x y z
N PHE A 1 -1.60 -21.37 -11.63
CA PHE A 1 -2.34 -20.22 -12.18
C PHE A 1 -1.43 -19.16 -12.80
N LEU A 2 -0.61 -18.42 -12.04
CA LEU A 2 0.22 -17.31 -12.55
C LEU A 2 1.10 -17.68 -13.75
N ARG A 3 1.82 -18.82 -13.69
CA ARG A 3 2.63 -19.34 -14.82
C ARG A 3 1.83 -19.40 -16.12
N ALA A 4 0.62 -19.97 -16.07
CA ALA A 4 -0.23 -20.13 -17.25
C ALA A 4 -0.67 -18.77 -17.83
N ILE A 5 -0.97 -17.78 -16.98
CA ILE A 5 -1.31 -16.42 -17.44
C ILE A 5 -0.11 -15.77 -18.12
N VAL A 6 1.06 -15.78 -17.48
CA VAL A 6 2.25 -15.12 -18.04
C VAL A 6 2.66 -15.77 -19.35
N THR A 7 2.70 -17.10 -19.40
CA THR A 7 3.01 -17.85 -20.64
C THR A 7 1.95 -17.60 -21.72
N GLY A 8 0.67 -17.54 -21.36
CA GLY A 8 -0.43 -17.27 -22.30
C GLY A 8 -0.42 -15.84 -22.87
N ILE A 9 -0.10 -14.84 -22.05
CA ILE A 9 0.09 -13.46 -22.53
C ILE A 9 1.29 -13.42 -23.48
N ARG A 10 2.41 -14.04 -23.11
CA ARG A 10 3.63 -14.01 -23.92
C ARG A 10 3.47 -14.72 -25.26
N SER A 11 2.75 -15.84 -25.30
CA SER A 11 2.53 -16.57 -26.56
C SER A 11 1.65 -15.79 -27.55
N ARG A 12 0.78 -14.90 -27.06
CA ARG A 12 -0.11 -14.08 -27.90
C ARG A 12 0.46 -12.72 -28.25
N VAL A 13 1.20 -12.09 -27.31
CA VAL A 13 1.72 -10.73 -27.46
C VAL A 13 3.15 -10.65 -26.91
N PRO A 14 4.16 -11.22 -27.62
CA PRO A 14 5.50 -11.42 -27.07
C PRO A 14 6.26 -10.13 -26.74
N ARG A 15 5.89 -9.00 -27.35
CA ARG A 15 6.49 -7.68 -27.06
C ARG A 15 5.91 -6.99 -25.83
N LEU A 16 4.78 -7.47 -25.30
CA LEU A 16 4.17 -6.90 -24.11
C LEU A 16 4.93 -7.37 -22.88
N ARG A 17 5.60 -6.44 -22.20
CA ARG A 17 6.28 -6.72 -20.92
C ARG A 17 5.24 -6.92 -19.82
N VAL A 18 5.53 -7.86 -18.93
CA VAL A 18 4.68 -8.17 -17.77
C VAL A 18 5.39 -7.70 -16.51
N GLY A 19 4.67 -6.96 -15.67
CA GLY A 19 5.06 -6.67 -14.30
C GLY A 19 4.07 -7.31 -13.32
N VAL A 20 4.52 -7.64 -12.11
CA VAL A 20 3.69 -8.22 -11.07
C VAL A 20 3.67 -7.33 -9.84
N ARG A 21 2.48 -7.11 -9.28
CA ARG A 21 2.31 -6.51 -7.96
C ARG A 21 1.98 -7.61 -6.97
N VAL A 22 2.78 -7.75 -5.91
CA VAL A 22 2.69 -8.85 -4.95
C VAL A 22 2.66 -8.34 -3.52
N SER A 23 1.78 -8.92 -2.70
CA SER A 23 1.89 -8.80 -1.25
C SER A 23 3.04 -9.69 -0.76
N ALA A 24 4.15 -9.08 -0.37
CA ALA A 24 5.35 -9.79 0.06
C ALA A 24 5.22 -10.47 1.42
N PHE A 25 4.23 -10.05 2.20
CA PHE A 25 3.84 -10.68 3.45
C PHE A 25 2.40 -10.29 3.74
N ASP A 26 1.78 -11.04 4.63
CA ASP A 26 0.49 -10.74 5.19
C ASP A 26 0.52 -11.00 6.71
N THR A 27 -0.63 -10.95 7.36
CA THR A 27 -0.81 -11.28 8.76
C THR A 27 -2.23 -11.82 8.98
N VAL A 28 -2.58 -12.16 10.22
CA VAL A 28 -3.97 -12.52 10.57
C VAL A 28 -4.93 -11.39 10.20
N PRO A 29 -6.22 -11.67 9.93
CA PRO A 29 -7.22 -10.63 9.78
C PRO A 29 -7.33 -9.76 11.04
N PHE A 30 -7.69 -8.50 10.87
CA PHE A 30 -7.99 -7.60 11.98
C PHE A 30 -9.45 -7.17 11.97
N ARG A 31 -10.04 -7.11 13.15
CA ARG A 31 -11.37 -6.52 13.38
C ARG A 31 -11.27 -5.20 14.11
N LYS A 32 -12.36 -4.43 14.10
CA LYS A 32 -12.49 -3.25 14.94
C LYS A 32 -12.73 -3.69 16.39
N GLY A 33 -11.79 -3.35 17.26
CA GLY A 33 -11.86 -3.59 18.70
C GLY A 33 -12.84 -2.67 19.41
N ALA A 34 -13.07 -2.94 20.71
CA ALA A 34 -14.00 -2.15 21.53
C ALA A 34 -13.59 -0.68 21.67
N THR A 35 -12.29 -0.39 21.60
CA THR A 35 -11.73 0.97 21.63
C THR A 35 -11.68 1.64 20.25
N GLY A 36 -12.21 0.99 19.22
CA GLY A 36 -12.16 1.43 17.83
C GLY A 36 -10.83 1.21 17.12
N HIS A 37 -9.80 0.72 17.80
CA HIS A 37 -8.52 0.32 17.21
C HIS A 37 -8.61 -1.07 16.57
N GLY A 38 -7.73 -1.36 15.62
CA GLY A 38 -7.61 -2.70 15.06
C GLY A 38 -7.16 -3.70 16.12
N GLU A 39 -7.82 -4.85 16.19
CA GLU A 39 -7.41 -5.99 17.00
C GLU A 39 -7.23 -7.20 16.06
N PRO A 40 -6.12 -7.96 16.18
CA PRO A 40 -5.98 -9.19 15.43
C PRO A 40 -7.09 -10.17 15.84
N GLU A 41 -7.65 -10.88 14.86
CA GLU A 41 -8.52 -12.01 15.12
C GLU A 41 -7.73 -13.15 15.78
N GLU A 42 -8.41 -13.94 16.61
CA GLU A 42 -7.82 -15.17 17.14
C GLU A 42 -7.53 -16.14 15.99
N ALA A 43 -6.31 -16.66 15.97
CA ALA A 43 -5.84 -17.56 14.93
C ALA A 43 -5.17 -18.79 15.55
N PRO A 44 -5.35 -19.98 14.95
CA PRO A 44 -4.66 -21.18 15.40
C PRO A 44 -3.15 -21.06 15.15
N ARG A 45 -2.37 -21.78 15.97
CA ARG A 45 -0.92 -21.94 15.77
C ARG A 45 -0.61 -23.41 15.49
N PRO A 46 0.10 -23.74 14.38
CA PRO A 46 0.63 -22.84 13.37
C PRO A 46 -0.44 -22.18 12.47
N TYR A 47 -0.23 -20.91 12.10
CA TYR A 47 -1.08 -20.16 11.18
C TYR A 47 -0.58 -20.32 9.73
N VAL A 48 -1.30 -21.12 8.94
CA VAL A 48 -0.90 -21.51 7.57
C VAL A 48 -1.81 -20.91 6.48
N TYR A 49 -2.64 -19.94 6.85
CA TYR A 49 -3.67 -19.36 5.96
C TYR A 49 -3.25 -18.03 5.32
N ALA A 50 -2.00 -17.61 5.51
CA ALA A 50 -1.46 -16.38 4.95
C ALA A 50 -0.12 -16.61 4.26
N PHE A 51 0.08 -15.84 3.19
CA PHE A 51 1.31 -15.87 2.38
C PHE A 51 2.40 -15.02 3.03
N GLY A 52 3.62 -15.56 3.09
CA GLY A 52 4.79 -14.80 3.55
C GLY A 52 4.76 -14.42 5.04
N VAL A 53 4.25 -15.30 5.89
CA VAL A 53 4.10 -15.10 7.34
C VAL A 53 4.85 -16.18 8.13
N ASP A 54 5.35 -15.85 9.32
CA ASP A 54 5.82 -16.84 10.28
C ASP A 54 4.61 -17.59 10.86
N ALA A 55 4.59 -18.92 10.75
CA ALA A 55 3.46 -19.73 11.15
C ALA A 55 3.27 -19.78 12.68
N GLU A 56 4.35 -19.62 13.45
CA GLU A 56 4.28 -19.62 14.92
C GLU A 56 4.00 -18.22 15.48
N ASP A 57 4.37 -17.18 14.73
CA ASP A 57 4.08 -15.79 15.04
C ASP A 57 3.60 -15.01 13.80
N PRO A 58 2.29 -15.02 13.51
CA PRO A 58 1.78 -14.44 12.29
C PRO A 58 1.82 -12.90 12.23
N SER A 59 2.36 -12.24 13.26
CA SER A 59 2.66 -10.81 13.23
C SER A 59 4.00 -10.50 12.51
N ARG A 60 4.83 -11.54 12.31
CA ARG A 60 6.17 -11.42 11.73
C ARG A 60 6.18 -11.85 10.26
N PRO A 61 6.70 -11.02 9.35
CA PRO A 61 6.94 -11.43 7.97
C PRO A 61 7.93 -12.61 7.88
N CYS A 62 7.60 -13.62 7.08
CA CYS A 62 8.53 -14.68 6.68
C CYS A 62 8.66 -14.67 5.15
N LEU A 63 9.85 -14.32 4.64
CA LEU A 63 10.01 -14.00 3.22
C LEU A 63 10.36 -15.21 2.34
N ASP A 64 10.43 -16.42 2.89
CA ASP A 64 10.84 -17.62 2.14
C ASP A 64 9.86 -17.97 1.03
N GLU A 65 8.56 -17.91 1.31
CA GLU A 65 7.53 -18.16 0.31
C GLU A 65 7.53 -17.10 -0.80
N THR A 66 7.66 -15.83 -0.39
CA THR A 66 7.80 -14.69 -1.29
C THR A 66 9.03 -14.82 -2.17
N ALA A 67 10.16 -15.24 -1.61
CA ALA A 67 11.37 -15.45 -2.38
C ALA A 67 11.22 -16.54 -3.44
N ARG A 68 10.59 -17.68 -3.10
CA ARG A 68 10.29 -18.74 -4.09
C ARG A 68 9.37 -18.24 -5.20
N LEU A 69 8.43 -17.35 -4.88
CA LEU A 69 7.60 -16.69 -5.89
C LEU A 69 8.46 -15.80 -6.81
N LEU A 70 9.37 -15.00 -6.25
CA LEU A 70 10.25 -14.12 -7.03
C LEU A 70 11.20 -14.92 -7.94
N GLU A 71 11.80 -16.02 -7.46
CA GLU A 71 12.59 -16.96 -8.26
C GLU A 71 11.77 -17.49 -9.45
N MET A 72 10.51 -17.86 -9.21
CA MET A 72 9.60 -18.24 -10.28
C MET A 72 9.36 -17.08 -11.26
N LEU A 73 9.14 -15.86 -10.80
CA LEU A 73 8.93 -14.70 -11.69
C LEU A 73 10.16 -14.46 -12.58
N GLU A 74 11.37 -14.57 -12.03
CA GLU A 74 12.60 -14.48 -12.81
C GLU A 74 12.70 -15.57 -13.88
N SER A 75 12.34 -16.82 -13.54
CA SER A 75 12.28 -17.95 -14.49
C SER A 75 11.26 -17.74 -15.61
N LEU A 76 10.23 -16.93 -15.35
CA LEU A 76 9.24 -16.51 -16.33
C LEU A 76 9.64 -15.20 -17.04
N GLU A 77 10.86 -14.71 -16.89
CA GLU A 77 11.34 -13.44 -17.46
C GLU A 77 10.49 -12.22 -17.07
N VAL A 78 9.77 -12.29 -15.95
CA VAL A 78 9.16 -11.11 -15.34
C VAL A 78 10.28 -10.37 -14.61
N ARG A 79 10.47 -9.09 -14.94
CA ARG A 79 11.54 -8.27 -14.37
C ARG A 79 11.04 -7.15 -13.47
N LEU A 80 9.82 -6.66 -13.66
CA LEU A 80 9.25 -5.58 -12.84
C LEU A 80 8.34 -6.14 -11.75
N VAL A 81 8.65 -5.85 -10.49
CA VAL A 81 7.88 -6.27 -9.33
C VAL A 81 7.54 -5.08 -8.44
N ASN A 82 6.26 -4.85 -8.17
CA ASN A 82 5.83 -3.93 -7.13
C ASN A 82 5.52 -4.68 -5.84
N VAL A 83 6.26 -4.35 -4.79
CA VAL A 83 6.10 -4.94 -3.46
C VAL A 83 5.04 -4.16 -2.69
N THR A 84 4.09 -4.88 -2.11
CA THR A 84 3.10 -4.37 -1.15
C THR A 84 2.99 -5.34 0.02
N ALA A 85 2.04 -5.12 0.92
CA ALA A 85 1.83 -5.96 2.10
C ALA A 85 0.35 -6.01 2.46
N GLY A 86 -0.09 -7.12 3.04
CA GLY A 86 -1.46 -7.37 3.46
C GLY A 86 -2.53 -7.11 2.41
N SER A 87 -3.77 -7.02 2.90
CA SER A 87 -4.97 -6.76 2.10
C SER A 87 -5.76 -5.59 2.67
N PRO A 88 -6.32 -4.71 1.83
CA PRO A 88 -7.08 -3.55 2.30
C PRO A 88 -8.45 -3.92 2.88
N TYR A 89 -8.86 -5.18 2.72
CA TYR A 89 -10.16 -5.69 3.13
C TYR A 89 -10.18 -6.19 4.57
N TYR A 90 -9.06 -6.72 5.08
CA TYR A 90 -8.93 -7.19 6.46
C TYR A 90 -7.78 -6.52 7.21
N ASN A 91 -6.71 -6.12 6.52
CA ASN A 91 -5.52 -5.50 7.10
C ASN A 91 -5.17 -4.14 6.44
N PRO A 92 -6.10 -3.17 6.34
CA PRO A 92 -5.83 -1.88 5.69
C PRO A 92 -4.64 -1.13 6.30
N HIS A 93 -4.42 -1.21 7.61
CA HIS A 93 -3.29 -0.52 8.25
C HIS A 93 -1.93 -1.06 7.78
N VAL A 94 -1.83 -2.37 7.50
CA VAL A 94 -0.63 -3.02 6.95
C VAL A 94 -0.36 -2.53 5.52
N GLN A 95 -1.36 -2.59 4.64
CA GLN A 95 -1.16 -2.26 3.23
C GLN A 95 -0.93 -0.77 2.99
N ARG A 96 -1.68 0.07 3.71
CA ARG A 96 -1.73 1.51 3.50
C ARG A 96 -1.67 2.26 4.83
N PRO A 97 -0.50 2.29 5.50
CA PRO A 97 -0.30 3.03 6.74
C PRO A 97 -0.94 4.44 6.67
N ALA A 98 -1.77 4.74 7.65
CA ALA A 98 -2.58 5.96 7.71
C ALA A 98 -3.00 6.23 9.15
N LEU A 99 -2.99 7.50 9.54
CA LEU A 99 -3.54 7.92 10.83
C LEU A 99 -5.08 8.00 10.78
N PHE A 100 -5.64 8.34 9.61
CA PHE A 100 -7.08 8.48 9.41
C PHE A 100 -7.60 7.34 8.53
N PRO A 101 -8.25 6.30 9.09
CA PRO A 101 -8.77 5.18 8.31
C PRO A 101 -9.98 5.60 7.44
N ALA A 102 -10.39 4.70 6.54
CA ALA A 102 -11.65 4.85 5.80
C ALA A 102 -12.86 4.81 6.77
N SER A 103 -14.03 5.28 6.31
CA SER A 103 -15.22 5.45 7.17
C SER A 103 -15.68 4.17 7.89
N ASP A 104 -15.43 3.02 7.28
CA ASP A 104 -15.78 1.67 7.72
C ASP A 104 -14.60 0.93 8.38
N GLY A 105 -13.48 1.63 8.62
CA GLY A 105 -12.27 1.04 9.19
C GLY A 105 -12.15 1.13 10.71
N TYR A 106 -10.96 0.79 11.18
CA TYR A 106 -10.52 0.92 12.57
C TYR A 106 -9.30 1.85 12.66
N ALA A 107 -9.07 2.44 13.83
CA ALA A 107 -7.84 3.18 14.12
C ALA A 107 -6.64 2.21 14.09
N PRO A 108 -5.47 2.64 13.58
CA PRO A 108 -4.35 1.73 13.40
C PRO A 108 -3.88 1.15 14.75
N PRO A 109 -3.55 -0.15 14.83
CA PRO A 109 -3.09 -0.80 16.07
C PRO A 109 -1.66 -0.39 16.49
N GLU A 110 -0.94 0.31 15.61
CA GLU A 110 0.44 0.76 15.78
C GLU A 110 0.61 2.15 15.17
N ASP A 111 1.69 2.86 15.52
CA ASP A 111 2.05 4.07 14.80
C ASP A 111 2.27 3.73 13.31
N PRO A 112 1.60 4.40 12.35
CA PRO A 112 1.75 4.05 10.95
C PRO A 112 3.19 4.18 10.41
N LEU A 113 4.08 4.93 11.06
CA LEU A 113 5.51 4.93 10.71
C LEU A 113 6.16 3.55 10.89
N VAL A 114 5.72 2.74 11.86
CA VAL A 114 6.17 1.37 12.04
C VAL A 114 5.82 0.52 10.82
N GLY A 115 4.58 0.64 10.32
CA GLY A 115 4.14 -0.04 9.11
C GLY A 115 4.90 0.41 7.85
N VAL A 116 5.23 1.70 7.75
CA VAL A 116 6.08 2.22 6.65
C VAL A 116 7.49 1.62 6.73
N ALA A 117 8.12 1.67 7.90
CA ALA A 117 9.47 1.13 8.10
C ALA A 117 9.52 -0.37 7.76
N ARG A 118 8.54 -1.16 8.25
CA ARG A 118 8.41 -2.58 7.94
C ARG A 118 8.35 -2.86 6.44
N GLN A 119 7.53 -2.10 5.68
CA GLN A 119 7.44 -2.28 4.23
C GLN A 119 8.73 -1.89 3.50
N ILE A 120 9.42 -0.84 3.94
CA ILE A 120 10.73 -0.44 3.39
C ILE A 120 11.77 -1.55 3.63
N GLU A 121 11.84 -2.06 4.85
CA GLU A 121 12.79 -3.12 5.24
C GLU A 121 12.56 -4.42 4.46
N VAL A 122 11.30 -4.86 4.36
CA VAL A 122 10.94 -6.05 3.57
C VAL A 122 11.27 -5.86 2.09
N THR A 123 10.92 -4.71 1.51
CA THR A 123 11.23 -4.41 0.11
C THR A 123 12.74 -4.45 -0.13
N ALA A 124 13.53 -3.84 0.76
CA ALA A 124 14.98 -3.83 0.67
C ALA A 124 15.60 -5.22 0.84
N ALA A 125 15.06 -6.05 1.75
CA ALA A 125 15.50 -7.44 1.91
C ALA A 125 15.27 -8.26 0.62
N LEU A 126 14.11 -8.10 -0.01
CA LEU A 126 13.81 -8.76 -1.28
C LEU A 126 14.69 -8.23 -2.42
N LYS A 127 14.88 -6.91 -2.52
CA LYS A 127 15.74 -6.31 -3.56
C LYS A 127 17.19 -6.78 -3.44
N ARG A 128 17.73 -6.91 -2.23
CA ARG A 128 19.07 -7.48 -1.99
C ARG A 128 19.18 -8.94 -2.42
N ARG A 129 18.14 -9.75 -2.17
CA ARG A 129 18.11 -11.17 -2.55
C ARG A 129 17.93 -11.35 -4.07
N PHE A 130 17.26 -10.42 -4.74
CA PHE A 130 16.92 -10.47 -6.16
C PHE A 130 17.40 -9.23 -6.92
N PRO A 131 18.73 -9.00 -7.04
CA PRO A 131 19.27 -7.80 -7.65
C PRO A 131 18.90 -7.64 -9.14
N GLY A 132 18.59 -8.74 -9.83
CA GLY A 132 18.15 -8.76 -11.23
C GLY A 132 16.70 -8.30 -11.47
N LEU A 133 15.88 -8.23 -10.42
CA LEU A 133 14.53 -7.68 -10.50
C LEU A 133 14.55 -6.16 -10.34
N LEU A 134 13.72 -5.48 -11.13
CA LEU A 134 13.35 -4.09 -10.95
C LEU A 134 12.21 -4.00 -9.92
N VAL A 135 12.49 -3.41 -8.76
CA VAL A 135 11.59 -3.41 -7.60
C VAL A 135 11.01 -2.01 -7.37
N VAL A 136 9.68 -1.93 -7.30
CA VAL A 136 8.93 -0.74 -6.89
C VAL A 136 8.51 -0.92 -5.43
N GLY A 137 9.01 -0.08 -4.54
CA GLY A 137 8.57 -0.03 -3.13
C GLY A 137 7.25 0.73 -2.97
N SER A 138 6.41 0.32 -2.01
CA SER A 138 5.11 0.95 -1.72
C SER A 138 5.05 1.56 -0.30
N ALA A 139 3.90 2.16 0.04
CA ALA A 139 3.55 2.67 1.37
C ALA A 139 4.25 3.96 1.86
N TYR A 140 5.00 4.64 0.99
CA TYR A 140 5.71 5.87 1.34
C TYR A 140 4.81 7.09 1.66
N SER A 141 3.53 7.10 1.26
CA SER A 141 2.70 8.31 1.34
C SER A 141 2.53 8.89 2.75
N TYR A 142 2.62 8.06 3.81
CA TYR A 142 2.51 8.54 5.19
C TYR A 142 3.73 9.37 5.64
N LEU A 143 4.88 9.23 4.95
CA LEU A 143 6.09 10.04 5.20
C LEU A 143 5.90 11.51 4.86
N GLN A 144 4.93 11.84 4.01
CA GLN A 144 4.55 13.22 3.66
C GLN A 144 5.76 14.06 3.21
N GLU A 145 6.13 15.10 3.95
CA GLU A 145 7.30 15.95 3.68
C GLU A 145 8.62 15.17 3.61
N TRP A 146 8.73 14.06 4.34
CA TRP A 146 9.92 13.22 4.38
C TRP A 146 9.99 12.21 3.23
N LEU A 147 8.91 12.06 2.46
CA LEU A 147 8.84 11.08 1.37
C LEU A 147 10.02 11.21 0.39
N PRO A 148 10.40 12.39 -0.11
CA PRO A 148 11.46 12.50 -1.10
C PRO A 148 12.82 12.06 -0.56
N VAL A 149 13.18 12.50 0.65
CA VAL A 149 14.50 12.23 1.23
C VAL A 149 14.63 10.79 1.70
N VAL A 150 13.57 10.19 2.25
CA VAL A 150 13.56 8.76 2.58
C VAL A 150 13.56 7.92 1.30
N GLY A 151 12.81 8.33 0.28
CA GLY A 151 12.81 7.69 -1.02
C GLY A 151 14.21 7.67 -1.64
N GLN A 152 14.90 8.81 -1.68
CA GLN A 152 16.27 8.91 -2.15
C GLN A 152 17.21 7.98 -1.38
N ALA A 153 17.16 7.99 -0.05
CA ALA A 153 18.00 7.12 0.78
C ALA A 153 17.76 5.62 0.49
N VAL A 154 16.51 5.20 0.25
CA VAL A 154 16.20 3.82 -0.13
C VAL A 154 16.79 3.46 -1.50
N LEU A 155 16.70 4.37 -2.48
CA LEU A 155 17.24 4.14 -3.82
C LEU A 155 18.77 4.07 -3.80
N GLU A 156 19.43 5.00 -3.11
CA GLU A 156 20.90 5.04 -2.97
C GLU A 156 21.45 3.82 -2.24
N ALA A 157 20.72 3.31 -1.24
CA ALA A 157 21.07 2.07 -0.55
C ALA A 157 20.75 0.79 -1.34
N GLY A 158 20.23 0.90 -2.58
CA GLY A 158 19.82 -0.24 -3.39
C GLY A 158 18.66 -1.04 -2.80
N GLY A 159 17.83 -0.42 -1.96
CA GLY A 159 16.67 -1.05 -1.32
C GLY A 159 15.43 -1.15 -2.22
N ALA A 160 15.38 -0.35 -3.29
CA ALA A 160 14.40 -0.44 -4.37
C ALA A 160 14.98 0.24 -5.62
N ASP A 161 14.36 0.02 -6.78
CA ASP A 161 14.70 0.74 -8.02
C ASP A 161 13.74 1.91 -8.27
N PHE A 162 12.53 1.86 -7.69
CA PHE A 162 11.51 2.90 -7.80
C PHE A 162 10.74 3.09 -6.50
N VAL A 163 10.34 4.33 -6.23
CA VAL A 163 9.40 4.69 -5.17
C VAL A 163 7.99 4.80 -5.77
N GLY A 164 7.10 3.90 -5.37
CA GLY A 164 5.72 3.86 -5.85
C GLY A 164 4.83 4.87 -5.14
N LEU A 165 4.11 5.70 -5.91
CA LEU A 165 3.13 6.66 -5.40
C LEU A 165 1.71 6.22 -5.73
N GLY A 166 0.94 5.88 -4.69
CA GLY A 166 -0.50 5.64 -4.80
C GLY A 166 -1.30 6.90 -4.48
N ARG A 167 -1.82 6.99 -3.25
CA ARG A 167 -2.67 8.10 -2.78
C ARG A 167 -2.02 9.48 -2.89
N MET A 168 -0.69 9.58 -2.84
CA MET A 168 0.04 10.83 -3.03
C MET A 168 -0.12 11.39 -4.45
N ALA A 169 -0.16 10.52 -5.46
CA ALA A 169 -0.33 10.94 -6.85
C ALA A 169 -1.73 11.54 -7.13
N LEU A 170 -2.72 11.26 -6.29
CA LEU A 170 -4.06 11.82 -6.41
C LEU A 170 -4.13 13.29 -5.96
N SER A 171 -3.30 13.69 -4.99
CA SER A 171 -3.29 15.06 -4.47
C SER A 171 -2.17 15.91 -5.05
N TYR A 172 -1.06 15.27 -5.42
CA TYR A 172 0.14 15.92 -5.94
C TYR A 172 0.80 15.11 -7.07
N PRO A 173 0.16 15.00 -8.25
CA PRO A 173 0.69 14.25 -9.38
C PRO A 173 2.05 14.75 -9.90
N GLU A 174 2.34 16.05 -9.79
CA GLU A 174 3.63 16.61 -10.20
C GLU A 174 4.75 16.41 -9.16
N LEU A 175 4.48 15.78 -8.01
CA LEU A 175 5.47 15.60 -6.94
C LEU A 175 6.82 15.04 -7.45
N PRO A 176 6.87 13.97 -8.28
CA PRO A 176 8.15 13.48 -8.81
C PRO A 176 8.89 14.53 -9.65
N ALA A 177 8.18 15.24 -10.52
CA ALA A 177 8.78 16.26 -11.37
C ALA A 177 9.28 17.47 -10.57
N ASP A 178 8.55 17.88 -9.54
CA ASP A 178 8.95 18.96 -8.63
C ASP A 178 10.20 18.58 -7.83
N VAL A 179 10.23 17.38 -7.25
CA VAL A 179 11.40 16.87 -6.49
C VAL A 179 12.63 16.79 -7.40
N LEU A 180 12.51 16.20 -8.60
CA LEU A 180 13.64 16.05 -9.53
C LEU A 180 14.15 17.41 -10.05
N ALA A 181 13.28 18.41 -10.15
CA ALA A 181 13.65 19.77 -10.53
C ALA A 181 14.18 20.61 -9.35
N GLY A 182 14.31 20.04 -8.14
CA GLY A 182 14.73 20.76 -6.94
C GLY A 182 13.74 21.83 -6.49
N ARG A 183 12.47 21.74 -6.89
CA ARG A 183 11.43 22.71 -6.52
C ARG A 183 10.98 22.49 -5.08
N PRO A 184 10.64 23.56 -4.33
CA PRO A 184 10.06 23.41 -3.00
C PRO A 184 8.76 22.58 -3.02
N LEU A 185 8.59 21.71 -2.02
CA LEU A 185 7.37 20.91 -1.89
C LEU A 185 6.14 21.80 -1.64
N GLN A 186 5.09 21.60 -2.45
CA GLN A 186 3.80 22.23 -2.24
C GLN A 186 3.05 21.53 -1.09
N LYS A 187 3.34 21.94 0.15
CA LYS A 187 2.82 21.29 1.38
C LYS A 187 1.29 21.12 1.42
N ALA A 188 0.55 22.05 0.83
CA ALA A 188 -0.92 22.00 0.77
C ALA A 188 -1.45 20.84 -0.10
N ARG A 189 -0.61 20.25 -0.94
CA ARG A 189 -0.96 19.14 -1.84
C ARG A 189 -0.50 17.78 -1.29
N LEU A 190 0.26 17.74 -0.20
CA LEU A 190 0.73 16.49 0.40
C LEU A 190 -0.44 15.73 1.02
N CYS A 191 -0.61 14.48 0.60
CA CYS A 191 -1.62 13.59 1.13
C CYS A 191 -1.39 13.34 2.63
N ARG A 192 -2.33 13.76 3.49
CA ARG A 192 -2.31 13.50 4.94
C ARG A 192 -3.05 12.21 5.32
N THR A 193 -3.22 11.29 4.36
CA THR A 193 -3.85 9.97 4.57
C THR A 193 -5.29 10.00 5.08
N PHE A 194 -6.11 10.97 4.63
CA PHE A 194 -7.53 11.11 5.01
C PHE A 194 -8.45 9.95 4.59
N SER A 195 -7.95 9.06 3.74
CA SER A 195 -8.66 7.87 3.22
C SER A 195 -9.94 8.11 2.43
N ASP A 196 -10.30 9.36 2.09
CA ASP A 196 -11.45 9.68 1.22
C ASP A 196 -11.36 9.05 -0.17
N CYS A 197 -10.15 8.91 -0.72
CA CYS A 197 -9.87 8.15 -1.95
C CYS A 197 -10.32 6.68 -1.88
N THR A 198 -10.53 6.13 -0.68
CA THR A 198 -11.12 4.81 -0.45
C THR A 198 -12.57 4.90 0.01
N THR A 199 -12.88 5.82 0.93
CA THR A 199 -14.23 5.98 1.46
C THR A 199 -15.24 6.23 0.34
N ALA A 200 -14.91 7.08 -0.63
CA ALA A 200 -15.79 7.39 -1.76
C ALA A 200 -16.18 6.13 -2.58
N PRO A 201 -15.24 5.36 -3.16
CA PRO A 201 -15.61 4.17 -3.95
C PRO A 201 -16.27 3.07 -3.13
N ARG A 202 -16.02 2.96 -1.82
CA ARG A 202 -16.76 2.02 -0.95
C ARG A 202 -18.24 2.37 -0.81
N ASN A 203 -18.61 3.62 -1.09
CA ASN A 203 -19.98 4.12 -1.06
C ASN A 203 -20.52 4.42 -2.48
N GLY A 204 -19.92 3.82 -3.52
CA GLY A 204 -20.38 3.98 -4.90
C GLY A 204 -20.05 5.34 -5.54
N LEU A 205 -19.21 6.16 -4.90
CA LEU A 205 -18.75 7.45 -5.44
C LEU A 205 -17.41 7.29 -6.19
N VAL A 206 -17.08 8.23 -7.06
CA VAL A 206 -15.79 8.21 -7.78
C VAL A 206 -14.61 8.36 -6.82
N SER A 207 -13.52 7.64 -7.09
CA SER A 207 -12.27 7.75 -6.31
C SER A 207 -11.50 9.01 -6.68
N GLY A 208 -11.05 9.78 -5.68
CA GLY A 208 -10.29 11.01 -5.88
C GLY A 208 -9.76 11.61 -4.57
N CYS A 209 -9.19 12.81 -4.64
CA CYS A 209 -8.70 13.54 -3.46
C CYS A 209 -9.63 14.70 -3.08
N TYR A 210 -10.79 14.38 -2.50
CA TYR A 210 -11.79 15.37 -2.06
C TYR A 210 -11.27 16.50 -1.15
N PRO A 211 -10.29 16.28 -0.24
CA PRO A 211 -9.83 17.36 0.63
C PRO A 211 -8.87 18.36 -0.05
N LEU A 212 -8.05 17.91 -1.01
CA LEU A 212 -6.90 18.67 -1.51
C LEU A 212 -6.96 18.98 -3.01
N ASP A 213 -7.64 18.18 -3.82
CA ASP A 213 -7.80 18.42 -5.24
C ASP A 213 -8.98 19.38 -5.51
N PRO A 214 -8.78 20.52 -6.19
CA PRO A 214 -9.85 21.50 -6.42
C PRO A 214 -11.06 20.97 -7.18
N PHE A 215 -10.85 20.07 -8.15
CA PHE A 215 -11.93 19.50 -8.94
C PHE A 215 -12.81 18.61 -8.06
N TYR A 216 -12.21 17.69 -7.29
CA TYR A 216 -12.98 16.83 -6.38
C TYR A 216 -13.60 17.61 -5.23
N LYS A 217 -12.93 18.65 -4.71
CA LYS A 217 -13.45 19.45 -3.60
C LYS A 217 -14.72 20.23 -3.98
N ALA A 218 -14.81 20.70 -5.23
CA ALA A 218 -15.95 21.45 -5.74
C ALA A 218 -17.08 20.55 -6.27
N SER A 219 -16.90 19.23 -6.28
CA SER A 219 -17.86 18.31 -6.90
C SER A 219 -19.07 18.03 -5.99
N PRO A 220 -20.25 17.69 -6.55
CA PRO A 220 -21.41 17.25 -5.77
C PRO A 220 -21.11 16.02 -4.88
N GLU A 221 -20.23 15.12 -5.35
CA GLU A 221 -19.79 13.94 -4.61
C GLU A 221 -19.03 14.30 -3.33
N ALA A 222 -18.39 15.48 -3.25
CA ALA A 222 -17.77 15.95 -2.01
C ALA A 222 -18.80 16.17 -0.90
N ALA A 223 -19.93 16.79 -1.24
CA ALA A 223 -21.02 17.01 -0.31
C ALA A 223 -21.66 15.68 0.11
N ALA A 224 -21.90 14.78 -0.85
CA ALA A 224 -22.42 13.44 -0.58
C ALA A 224 -21.49 12.63 0.35
N LEU A 225 -20.18 12.66 0.08
CA LEU A 225 -19.17 12.01 0.91
C LEU A 225 -19.14 12.61 2.32
N GLY A 226 -19.27 13.92 2.45
CA GLY A 226 -19.38 14.62 3.73
C GLY A 226 -20.56 14.11 4.56
N ALA A 227 -21.75 13.99 3.96
CA ALA A 227 -22.94 13.47 4.62
C ALA A 227 -22.77 12.00 5.05
N LEU A 228 -22.21 11.14 4.18
CA LEU A 228 -21.93 9.73 4.49
C LEU A 228 -20.98 9.58 5.68
N LYS A 229 -19.91 10.38 5.73
CA LYS A 229 -18.94 10.36 6.83
C LYS A 229 -19.55 10.84 8.15
N GLN A 230 -20.46 11.82 8.11
CA GLN A 230 -21.18 12.27 9.30
C GLN A 230 -22.11 11.17 9.82
N ALA A 231 -22.90 10.54 8.94
CA ALA A 231 -23.78 9.43 9.31
C ALA A 231 -22.99 8.27 9.96
N ALA A 232 -21.85 7.89 9.39
CA ALA A 232 -21.00 6.82 9.92
C ALA A 232 -20.41 7.13 11.31
N ARG A 233 -20.12 8.40 11.61
CA ARG A 233 -19.66 8.81 12.94
C ARG A 233 -20.75 8.69 13.98
N VAL A 234 -21.98 9.06 13.65
CA VAL A 234 -23.14 8.99 14.54
C VAL A 234 -23.51 7.54 14.86
N SER A 235 -23.48 6.65 13.87
CA SER A 235 -23.76 5.22 14.06
C SER A 235 -22.66 4.45 14.79
N GLY A 236 -21.44 4.99 14.90
CA GLY A 236 -20.30 4.36 15.58
C GLY A 236 -20.13 4.77 17.04
N THR A 237 -20.97 5.66 17.55
CA THR A 237 -21.00 6.14 18.95
C THR A 237 -22.15 5.57 19.78
N SER A 238 -22.94 4.66 19.20
CA SER A 238 -23.96 3.83 19.86
C SER A 238 -23.43 2.44 20.11
#